data_AF-A0A9E3VRY6-F1
#
_entry.id   AF-A0A9E3VRY6-F1
#
_cell.length_a   1.000
_cell.length_b   1.000
_cell.length_c   1.000
_cell.angle_alpha   90.00
_cell.angle_beta   90.00
_cell.angle_gamma   90.00
#
_symmetry.space_group_name_H-M   'P 1'
#
loop_
_entity.id
_entity.type
_entity.pdbx_description
1 polymer ?
#
loop_
_entity_poly.entity_id
_entity_poly.type
_entity_poly.pdbx_seq_one_letter_code
_entity_poly.pdbx_strand_id
1 'polypeptide(L)'
;MIEFLSRASSLHAIVVHFPVALSIVAIPLVYLCAAGRGERNDLRWVAFGCYVIVLITSFLAVQTGHGAMDHIPSSMSSEVWSTVERHEVMAEKVWIFALITAALIALSALRIRTVRIAAASLAVISSVLTAGWVGITGHFGGTLVYEYGVGTPAMHASAETPARNLAPVPQPEPAATPVTETPAPVEPPAAPEAPMAPASDPAVAPAPAPEPAPAPAPAPEAPIPAPETPAPAVTTPATPEVAPESPVGTESPSAEALIPAIRDYAPEEAKLVSYKKDVAPIFELHCVECHNPDKSKGDFDVTTVSTLLLPGKKAGPGVVPGKPDESSVVEYIRGAKRPQMPKGEAPISEQELHIIRMWIAAGAVDDSAQPTLPATETAEAAPAVPAQ
;
A
#
# COMPACT_ATOMS: atom_id res chain seq x y z
N MET A 1 -0.96 -8.19 20.85
CA MET A 1 -1.97 -7.46 20.06
C MET A 1 -1.37 -6.96 18.75
N ILE A 2 -0.23 -6.24 18.77
CA ILE A 2 0.52 -5.78 17.57
C ILE A 2 0.88 -6.94 16.60
N GLU A 3 1.28 -8.12 17.10
CA GLU A 3 1.51 -9.31 16.24
C GLU A 3 0.25 -9.83 15.53
N PHE A 4 -0.93 -9.75 16.19
CA PHE A 4 -2.20 -10.16 15.58
C PHE A 4 -2.66 -9.12 14.53
N LEU A 5 -2.36 -7.84 14.77
CA LEU A 5 -2.67 -6.71 13.91
C LEU A 5 -1.83 -6.73 12.62
N SER A 6 -0.53 -7.05 12.69
CA SER A 6 0.30 -7.32 11.50
C SER A 6 -0.19 -8.56 10.72
N ARG A 7 -0.80 -9.52 11.41
CA ARG A 7 -1.32 -10.74 10.80
C ARG A 7 -2.53 -10.49 9.91
N ALA A 8 -3.45 -9.59 10.26
CA ALA A 8 -4.69 -9.36 9.50
C ALA A 8 -4.45 -8.72 8.13
N SER A 9 -3.63 -7.66 8.07
CA SER A 9 -3.20 -7.02 6.82
C SER A 9 -2.34 -7.95 5.96
N SER A 10 -1.42 -8.69 6.59
CA SER A 10 -0.63 -9.73 5.90
C SER A 10 -1.51 -10.88 5.39
N LEU A 11 -2.58 -11.25 6.11
CA LEU A 11 -3.51 -12.30 5.71
C LEU A 11 -4.33 -11.87 4.50
N HIS A 12 -4.81 -10.63 4.45
CA HIS A 12 -5.49 -10.12 3.25
C HIS A 12 -4.57 -10.22 2.02
N ALA A 13 -3.32 -9.75 2.13
CA ALA A 13 -2.33 -9.83 1.06
C ALA A 13 -2.00 -11.28 0.64
N ILE A 14 -1.92 -12.24 1.57
CA ILE A 14 -1.68 -13.65 1.23
C ILE A 14 -2.90 -14.28 0.55
N VAL A 15 -4.11 -13.97 1.04
CA VAL A 15 -5.36 -14.56 0.54
C VAL A 15 -5.68 -14.07 -0.88
N VAL A 16 -5.33 -12.84 -1.25
CA VAL A 16 -5.65 -12.26 -2.57
C VAL A 16 -4.84 -12.87 -3.73
N HIS A 17 -3.63 -13.39 -3.51
CA HIS A 17 -2.79 -13.91 -4.60
C HIS A 17 -3.31 -15.25 -5.17
N PHE A 18 -4.03 -16.01 -4.36
CA PHE A 18 -4.51 -17.34 -4.73
C PHE A 18 -5.61 -17.34 -5.81
N PRO A 19 -6.69 -16.53 -5.72
CA PRO A 19 -7.70 -16.43 -6.78
C PRO A 19 -7.13 -15.88 -8.09
N VAL A 20 -6.13 -14.99 -8.04
CA VAL A 20 -5.46 -14.44 -9.23
C VAL A 20 -4.79 -15.55 -10.02
N ALA A 21 -3.88 -16.30 -9.39
CA ALA A 21 -3.16 -17.39 -10.04
C ALA A 21 -4.12 -18.47 -10.57
N LEU A 22 -5.14 -18.82 -9.79
CA LEU A 22 -6.10 -19.85 -10.18
C LEU A 22 -7.00 -19.41 -11.34
N SER A 23 -7.42 -18.14 -11.39
CA SER A 23 -8.25 -17.62 -12.48
C SER A 23 -7.52 -17.63 -13.83
N ILE A 24 -6.21 -17.35 -13.85
CA ILE A 24 -5.37 -17.41 -15.06
C ILE A 24 -5.35 -18.83 -15.64
N VAL A 25 -5.26 -19.85 -14.79
CA VAL A 25 -5.28 -21.26 -15.21
C VAL A 25 -6.70 -21.72 -15.58
N ALA A 26 -7.73 -21.19 -14.93
CA ALA A 26 -9.11 -21.60 -15.16
C ALA A 26 -9.68 -21.13 -16.51
N ILE A 27 -9.27 -19.98 -17.02
CA ILE A 27 -9.78 -19.41 -18.28
C ILE A 27 -9.50 -20.34 -19.49
N PRO A 28 -8.26 -20.83 -19.73
CA PRO A 28 -8.01 -21.83 -20.77
C PRO A 28 -8.87 -23.08 -20.63
N LEU A 29 -9.13 -23.56 -19.40
CA LEU A 29 -9.97 -24.74 -19.17
C LEU A 29 -11.42 -24.50 -19.62
N VAL A 30 -11.98 -23.33 -19.32
CA VAL A 30 -13.33 -22.94 -19.78
C VAL A 30 -13.38 -22.80 -21.30
N TYR A 31 -12.35 -22.19 -21.90
CA TYR A 31 -12.23 -22.11 -23.36
C TYR A 31 -12.19 -23.49 -24.02
N LEU A 32 -11.38 -24.41 -23.49
CA LEU A 32 -11.31 -25.79 -23.98
C LEU A 32 -12.64 -26.54 -23.81
N CYS A 33 -13.40 -26.25 -22.75
CA CYS A 33 -14.76 -26.79 -22.57
C CYS A 33 -15.73 -26.29 -23.66
N ALA A 34 -15.62 -25.02 -24.06
CA ALA A 34 -16.43 -24.44 -25.14
C ALA A 34 -16.01 -24.95 -26.52
N ALA A 35 -14.69 -25.03 -26.78
CA ALA A 35 -14.12 -25.48 -28.05
C ALA A 35 -14.31 -27.00 -28.29
N GLY A 36 -14.24 -27.81 -27.23
CA GLY A 36 -14.26 -29.28 -27.29
C GLY A 36 -15.60 -29.93 -27.63
N ARG A 37 -16.59 -29.18 -28.16
CA ARG A 37 -17.93 -29.64 -28.60
C ARG A 37 -18.71 -30.57 -27.63
N GLY A 38 -18.33 -30.63 -26.36
CA GLY A 38 -19.10 -31.21 -25.27
C GLY A 38 -19.01 -32.73 -25.07
N GLU A 39 -17.90 -33.37 -25.44
CA GLU A 39 -17.67 -34.80 -25.14
C GLU A 39 -16.86 -35.05 -23.86
N ARG A 40 -16.10 -34.04 -23.36
CA ARG A 40 -15.25 -34.18 -22.17
C ARG A 40 -15.94 -33.65 -20.91
N ASN A 41 -16.75 -34.49 -20.28
CA ASN A 41 -17.46 -34.12 -19.05
C ASN A 41 -16.48 -33.86 -17.88
N ASP A 42 -15.36 -34.59 -17.84
CA ASP A 42 -14.35 -34.47 -16.79
C ASP A 42 -13.72 -33.06 -16.77
N LEU A 43 -13.41 -32.52 -17.95
CA LEU A 43 -12.82 -31.19 -18.09
C LEU A 43 -13.75 -30.09 -17.55
N ARG A 44 -15.07 -30.27 -17.68
CA ARG A 44 -16.07 -29.33 -17.16
C ARG A 44 -16.12 -29.35 -15.65
N TRP A 45 -16.03 -30.53 -15.04
CA TRP A 45 -15.97 -30.67 -13.59
C TRP A 45 -14.69 -30.08 -13.01
N VAL A 46 -13.56 -30.25 -13.70
CA VAL A 46 -12.31 -29.59 -13.32
C VAL A 46 -12.46 -28.07 -13.41
N ALA A 47 -12.94 -27.54 -14.55
CA ALA A 47 -13.15 -26.10 -14.72
C ALA A 47 -14.15 -25.53 -13.69
N PHE A 48 -15.23 -26.25 -13.40
CA PHE A 48 -16.21 -25.92 -12.38
C PHE A 48 -15.55 -25.87 -10.99
N GLY A 49 -14.79 -26.90 -10.61
CA GLY A 49 -14.06 -26.96 -9.35
C GLY A 49 -13.09 -25.79 -9.19
N CYS A 50 -12.31 -25.48 -10.23
CA CYS A 50 -11.44 -24.30 -10.23
C CYS A 50 -12.23 -23.01 -9.96
N TYR A 51 -13.36 -22.80 -10.65
CA TYR A 51 -14.18 -21.59 -10.45
C TYR A 51 -14.89 -21.54 -9.10
N VAL A 52 -15.26 -22.69 -8.51
CA VAL A 52 -15.77 -22.74 -7.13
C VAL A 52 -14.69 -22.30 -6.14
N ILE A 53 -13.44 -22.73 -6.34
CA ILE A 53 -12.33 -22.31 -5.50
C ILE A 53 -12.04 -20.81 -5.69
N VAL A 54 -12.04 -20.30 -6.95
CA VAL A 54 -11.93 -18.86 -7.22
C VAL A 54 -13.05 -18.08 -6.52
N LEU A 55 -14.30 -18.56 -6.59
CA LEU A 55 -15.43 -17.94 -5.91
C LEU A 55 -15.21 -17.83 -4.39
N ILE A 56 -14.88 -18.95 -3.74
CA ILE A 56 -14.69 -19.00 -2.28
C ILE A 56 -13.53 -18.09 -1.86
N THR A 57 -12.40 -18.18 -2.55
CA THR A 57 -11.19 -17.43 -2.19
C THR A 57 -11.35 -15.93 -2.47
N SER A 58 -12.00 -15.53 -3.56
CA SER A 58 -12.35 -14.13 -3.83
C SER A 58 -13.36 -13.58 -2.83
N PHE A 59 -14.34 -14.38 -2.40
CA PHE A 59 -15.27 -13.96 -1.34
C PHE A 59 -14.55 -13.74 -0.01
N LEU A 60 -13.67 -14.66 0.39
CA LEU A 60 -12.84 -14.50 1.59
C LEU A 60 -11.90 -13.29 1.49
N ALA A 61 -11.36 -13.01 0.31
CA ALA A 61 -10.56 -11.81 0.06
C ALA A 61 -11.35 -10.53 0.33
N VAL A 62 -12.60 -10.43 -0.14
CA VAL A 62 -13.48 -9.28 0.16
C VAL A 62 -13.75 -9.16 1.65
N GLN A 63 -14.09 -10.27 2.33
CA GLN A 63 -14.37 -10.22 3.78
C GLN A 63 -13.15 -9.80 4.61
N THR A 64 -11.97 -10.29 4.26
CA THR A 64 -10.72 -9.87 4.92
C THR A 64 -10.35 -8.42 4.57
N GLY A 65 -10.75 -7.93 3.40
CA GLY A 65 -10.58 -6.54 2.98
C GLY A 65 -11.41 -5.57 3.82
N HIS A 66 -12.69 -5.86 4.06
CA HIS A 66 -13.54 -5.03 4.94
C HIS A 66 -12.94 -4.90 6.34
N GLY A 67 -12.44 -6.01 6.92
CA GLY A 67 -11.77 -5.96 8.22
C GLY A 67 -10.48 -5.14 8.23
N ALA A 68 -9.79 -5.04 7.09
CA ALA A 68 -8.59 -4.21 6.97
C ALA A 68 -8.92 -2.69 6.91
N MET A 69 -10.12 -2.30 6.46
CA MET A 69 -10.53 -0.89 6.35
C MET A 69 -10.64 -0.21 7.72
N ASP A 70 -11.07 -0.94 8.75
CA ASP A 70 -11.15 -0.45 10.13
C ASP A 70 -9.79 -0.02 10.70
N HIS A 71 -8.70 -0.43 10.05
CA HIS A 71 -7.33 -0.12 10.44
C HIS A 71 -6.69 1.00 9.62
N ILE A 72 -7.39 1.53 8.62
CA ILE A 72 -6.93 2.67 7.84
C ILE A 72 -7.24 3.94 8.66
N PRO A 73 -6.23 4.77 9.00
CA PRO A 73 -6.46 5.99 9.76
C PRO A 73 -7.48 6.90 9.07
N SER A 74 -8.50 7.36 9.79
CA SER A 74 -9.51 8.31 9.26
C SER A 74 -8.92 9.65 8.82
N SER A 75 -7.68 9.95 9.23
CA SER A 75 -6.90 11.11 8.80
C SER A 75 -6.31 11.00 7.38
N MET A 76 -6.44 9.84 6.72
CA MET A 76 -5.99 9.66 5.33
C MET A 76 -6.77 10.55 4.37
N SER A 77 -6.15 10.91 3.24
CA SER A 77 -6.76 11.82 2.26
C SER A 77 -8.02 11.20 1.63
N SER A 78 -8.92 12.06 1.14
CA SER A 78 -10.11 11.62 0.40
C SER A 78 -9.77 10.81 -0.84
N GLU A 79 -8.58 11.02 -1.42
CA GLU A 79 -8.07 10.27 -2.55
C GLU A 79 -7.75 8.81 -2.19
N VAL A 80 -7.13 8.57 -1.04
CA VAL A 80 -6.86 7.22 -0.51
C VAL A 80 -8.18 6.48 -0.29
N TRP A 81 -9.13 7.11 0.41
CA TRP A 81 -10.45 6.53 0.65
C TRP A 81 -11.22 6.23 -0.65
N SER A 82 -11.16 7.13 -1.64
CA SER A 82 -11.76 6.87 -2.96
C SER A 82 -11.12 5.70 -3.69
N THR A 83 -9.85 5.42 -3.42
CA THR A 83 -9.12 4.30 -4.02
C THR A 83 -9.42 3.00 -3.29
N VAL A 84 -9.56 3.02 -1.96
CA VAL A 84 -10.05 1.89 -1.16
C VAL A 84 -11.44 1.48 -1.62
N GLU A 85 -12.36 2.43 -1.74
CA GLU A 85 -13.73 2.18 -2.22
C GLU A 85 -13.73 1.59 -3.64
N ARG A 86 -12.93 2.16 -4.56
CA ARG A 86 -12.78 1.60 -5.90
C ARG A 86 -12.21 0.18 -5.85
N HIS A 87 -11.20 -0.08 -5.03
CA HIS A 87 -10.63 -1.41 -4.88
C HIS A 87 -11.66 -2.43 -4.38
N GLU A 88 -12.45 -2.07 -3.38
CA GLU A 88 -13.54 -2.88 -2.82
C GLU A 88 -14.62 -3.19 -3.86
N VAL A 89 -15.17 -2.17 -4.50
CA VAL A 89 -16.24 -2.33 -5.50
C VAL A 89 -15.80 -3.22 -6.66
N MET A 90 -14.53 -3.15 -7.08
CA MET A 90 -13.99 -4.03 -8.12
C MET A 90 -13.79 -5.46 -7.62
N ALA A 91 -13.29 -5.64 -6.39
CA ALA A 91 -13.16 -6.94 -5.75
C ALA A 91 -14.52 -7.64 -5.61
N GLU A 92 -15.59 -6.89 -5.32
CA GLU A 92 -16.95 -7.43 -5.31
C GLU A 92 -17.37 -8.01 -6.67
N LYS A 93 -16.99 -7.34 -7.78
CA LYS A 93 -17.34 -7.84 -9.11
C LYS A 93 -16.63 -9.16 -9.41
N VAL A 94 -15.40 -9.35 -8.92
CA VAL A 94 -14.64 -10.59 -9.17
C VAL A 94 -15.40 -11.83 -8.69
N TRP A 95 -15.89 -11.84 -7.44
CA TRP A 95 -16.58 -13.03 -6.92
C TRP A 95 -17.97 -13.21 -7.54
N ILE A 96 -18.69 -12.12 -7.87
CA ILE A 96 -19.98 -12.21 -8.58
C ILE A 96 -19.79 -12.85 -9.97
N PHE A 97 -18.78 -12.41 -10.74
CA PHE A 97 -18.51 -12.98 -12.06
C PHE A 97 -17.95 -14.42 -11.97
N ALA A 98 -17.19 -14.75 -10.92
CA ALA A 98 -16.79 -16.13 -10.65
C ALA A 98 -18.00 -17.04 -10.38
N LEU A 99 -19.00 -16.58 -9.61
CA LEU A 99 -20.26 -17.29 -9.38
C LEU A 99 -21.03 -17.49 -10.69
N ILE A 100 -21.17 -16.43 -11.50
CA ILE A 100 -21.83 -16.49 -12.81
C ILE A 100 -21.12 -17.50 -13.71
N THR A 101 -19.79 -17.48 -13.76
CA THR A 101 -18.99 -18.40 -14.57
C THR A 101 -19.19 -19.84 -14.11
N ALA A 102 -19.13 -20.11 -12.80
CA ALA A 102 -19.39 -21.45 -12.23
C ALA A 102 -20.80 -21.95 -12.59
N ALA A 103 -21.83 -21.10 -12.46
CA ALA A 103 -23.20 -21.44 -12.81
C ALA A 103 -23.36 -21.73 -14.31
N LEU A 104 -22.69 -20.97 -15.19
CA LEU A 104 -22.71 -21.19 -16.63
C LEU A 104 -21.97 -22.48 -17.02
N ILE A 105 -20.87 -22.81 -16.37
CA ILE A 105 -20.18 -24.10 -16.57
C ILE A 105 -21.11 -25.25 -16.16
N ALA A 106 -21.77 -25.16 -15.00
CA ALA A 106 -22.75 -26.16 -14.57
C ALA A 106 -23.92 -26.28 -15.55
N LEU A 107 -24.46 -25.16 -16.04
CA LEU A 107 -25.52 -25.13 -17.05
C LEU A 107 -25.05 -25.76 -18.38
N SER A 108 -23.78 -25.62 -18.72
CA SER A 108 -23.19 -26.27 -19.91
C SER A 108 -23.13 -27.80 -19.80
N ALA A 109 -23.32 -28.38 -18.60
CA ALA A 109 -23.40 -29.83 -18.42
C ALA A 109 -24.77 -30.42 -18.83
N LEU A 110 -25.78 -29.59 -19.09
CA LEU A 110 -27.10 -30.05 -19.55
C LEU A 110 -27.02 -30.75 -20.92
N ARG A 111 -27.92 -31.72 -21.13
CA ARG A 111 -28.01 -32.52 -22.37
C ARG A 111 -28.53 -31.73 -23.59
N ILE A 112 -29.12 -30.55 -23.40
CA ILE A 112 -29.71 -29.76 -24.48
C ILE A 112 -28.60 -29.03 -25.25
N ARG A 113 -28.36 -29.45 -26.51
CA ARG A 113 -27.22 -28.97 -27.33
C ARG A 113 -27.12 -27.44 -27.44
N THR A 114 -28.24 -26.75 -27.68
CA THR A 114 -28.26 -25.29 -27.83
C THR A 114 -27.90 -24.58 -26.53
N VAL A 115 -28.52 -24.99 -25.42
CA VAL A 115 -28.24 -24.44 -24.07
C VAL A 115 -26.78 -24.68 -23.70
N ARG A 116 -26.27 -25.88 -23.98
CA ARG A 116 -24.88 -26.26 -23.71
C ARG A 116 -23.87 -25.36 -24.41
N ILE A 117 -24.07 -25.09 -25.70
CA ILE A 117 -23.16 -24.23 -26.48
C ILE A 117 -23.28 -22.78 -26.01
N ALA A 118 -24.50 -22.27 -25.83
CA ALA A 118 -24.73 -20.91 -25.37
C ALA A 118 -24.11 -20.66 -23.98
N ALA A 119 -24.34 -21.57 -23.03
CA ALA A 119 -23.80 -21.48 -21.68
C ALA A 119 -22.26 -21.54 -21.66
N ALA A 120 -21.66 -22.42 -22.48
CA ALA A 120 -20.20 -22.51 -22.58
C ALA A 120 -19.59 -21.22 -23.18
N SER A 121 -20.20 -20.65 -24.22
CA SER A 121 -19.75 -19.38 -24.79
C SER A 121 -19.87 -18.21 -23.80
N LEU A 122 -20.99 -18.14 -23.07
CA LEU A 122 -21.19 -17.13 -22.04
C LEU A 122 -20.20 -17.32 -20.87
N ALA A 123 -19.87 -18.56 -20.50
CA ALA A 123 -18.87 -18.85 -19.48
C ALA A 123 -17.49 -18.32 -19.90
N VAL A 124 -17.11 -18.47 -21.17
CA VAL A 124 -15.85 -17.88 -21.68
C VAL A 124 -15.88 -16.35 -21.57
N ILE A 125 -16.96 -15.70 -22.00
CA ILE A 125 -17.07 -14.23 -21.92
C ILE A 125 -16.98 -13.78 -20.44
N SER A 126 -17.73 -14.44 -19.55
CA SER A 126 -17.72 -14.15 -18.11
C SER A 126 -16.33 -14.38 -17.48
N SER A 127 -15.61 -15.42 -17.92
CA SER A 127 -14.24 -15.71 -17.46
C SER A 127 -13.24 -14.61 -17.84
N VAL A 128 -13.35 -14.05 -19.05
CA VAL A 128 -12.49 -12.95 -19.51
C VAL A 128 -12.83 -11.66 -18.76
N LEU A 129 -14.12 -11.38 -18.52
CA LEU A 129 -14.53 -10.25 -17.69
C LEU A 129 -14.01 -10.39 -16.25
N THR A 130 -14.05 -11.60 -15.69
CA THR A 130 -13.44 -11.89 -14.37
C THR A 130 -11.96 -11.51 -14.36
N ALA A 131 -11.20 -11.91 -15.39
CA ALA A 131 -9.79 -11.56 -15.52
C ALA A 131 -9.55 -10.04 -15.59
N GLY A 132 -10.39 -9.33 -16.35
CA GLY A 132 -10.35 -7.87 -16.43
C GLY A 132 -10.57 -7.21 -15.07
N TRP A 133 -11.59 -7.64 -14.32
CA TRP A 133 -11.84 -7.14 -12.96
C TRP A 133 -10.71 -7.46 -12.00
N VAL A 134 -10.12 -8.66 -12.08
CA VAL A 134 -8.94 -9.04 -11.28
C VAL A 134 -7.77 -8.09 -11.56
N GLY A 135 -7.48 -7.81 -12.83
CA GLY A 135 -6.41 -6.88 -13.22
C GLY A 135 -6.63 -5.46 -12.69
N ILE A 136 -7.86 -4.94 -12.81
CA ILE A 136 -8.23 -3.61 -12.30
C ILE A 136 -8.14 -3.57 -10.77
N THR A 137 -8.66 -4.58 -10.09
CA THR A 137 -8.58 -4.71 -8.62
C THR A 137 -7.14 -4.75 -8.16
N GLY A 138 -6.29 -5.52 -8.85
CA GLY A 138 -4.85 -5.61 -8.59
C GLY A 138 -4.11 -4.29 -8.81
N HIS A 139 -4.49 -3.50 -9.82
CA HIS A 139 -3.93 -2.15 -10.02
C HIS A 139 -4.22 -1.24 -8.83
N PHE A 140 -5.48 -1.13 -8.41
CA PHE A 140 -5.83 -0.30 -7.24
C PHE A 140 -5.24 -0.85 -5.94
N GLY A 141 -5.17 -2.18 -5.77
CA GLY A 141 -4.49 -2.79 -4.62
C GLY A 141 -3.00 -2.45 -4.60
N GLY A 142 -2.34 -2.45 -5.76
CA GLY A 142 -0.97 -2.01 -5.93
C GLY A 142 -0.79 -0.54 -5.57
N THR A 143 -1.64 0.36 -6.08
CA THR A 143 -1.62 1.79 -5.74
C THR A 143 -1.81 2.03 -4.23
N LEU A 144 -2.74 1.32 -3.58
CA LEU A 144 -2.94 1.40 -2.13
C LEU A 144 -1.65 1.07 -1.36
N VAL A 145 -0.94 0.01 -1.76
CA VAL A 145 0.27 -0.44 -1.05
C VAL A 145 1.50 0.40 -1.43
N TYR A 146 1.76 0.60 -2.72
CA TYR A 146 3.01 1.19 -3.22
C TYR A 146 2.99 2.72 -3.28
N GLU A 147 1.84 3.34 -3.54
CA GLU A 147 1.75 4.82 -3.60
C GLU A 147 1.26 5.40 -2.27
N TYR A 148 0.30 4.73 -1.61
CA TYR A 148 -0.31 5.24 -0.38
C TYR A 148 0.17 4.54 0.91
N GLY A 149 1.01 3.51 0.80
CA GLY A 149 1.56 2.80 1.96
C GLY A 149 0.53 2.02 2.79
N VAL A 150 -0.70 1.85 2.31
CA VAL A 150 -1.80 1.20 3.04
C VAL A 150 -1.47 -0.27 3.28
N GLY A 151 -1.60 -0.70 4.53
CA GLY A 151 -1.30 -2.08 4.94
C GLY A 151 0.20 -2.39 5.13
N THR A 152 1.07 -1.38 5.01
CA THR A 152 2.51 -1.53 5.31
C THR A 152 2.82 -1.19 6.77
N PRO A 153 3.94 -1.66 7.33
CA PRO A 153 4.39 -1.25 8.68
C PRO A 153 4.53 0.27 8.85
N ALA A 154 4.86 1.01 7.78
CA ALA A 154 5.00 2.46 7.79
C ALA A 154 3.69 3.20 8.10
N MET A 155 2.55 2.67 7.63
CA MET A 155 1.22 3.20 7.96
C MET A 155 0.92 3.11 9.47
N HIS A 156 1.31 2.00 10.11
CA HIS A 156 1.07 1.78 11.53
C HIS A 156 2.00 2.61 12.42
N ALA A 157 3.27 2.78 12.03
CA ALA A 157 4.21 3.65 12.76
C ALA A 157 3.76 5.12 12.79
N SER A 158 3.13 5.60 11.72
CA SER A 158 2.58 6.95 11.63
C SER A 158 1.33 7.16 12.49
N ALA A 159 0.56 6.09 12.75
CA ALA A 159 -0.65 6.13 13.58
C ALA A 159 -0.37 6.02 15.09
N GLU A 160 0.75 5.40 15.49
CA GLU A 160 1.09 5.15 16.90
C GLU A 160 1.91 6.26 17.57
N THR A 161 2.23 7.37 16.89
CA THR A 161 2.86 8.52 17.57
C THR A 161 1.84 9.13 18.55
N PRO A 162 2.01 8.95 19.88
CA PRO A 162 1.11 9.55 20.84
C PRO A 162 1.30 11.05 20.71
N ALA A 163 0.20 11.80 20.63
CA ALA A 163 0.21 13.25 20.71
C ALA A 163 0.93 13.68 22.00
N ARG A 164 2.24 13.90 21.91
CA ARG A 164 3.06 14.35 23.01
C ARG A 164 2.78 15.83 23.17
N ASN A 165 1.83 16.14 24.05
CA ASN A 165 1.56 17.47 24.59
C ASN A 165 1.44 18.57 23.52
N LEU A 166 0.35 18.56 22.77
CA LEU A 166 -0.19 19.80 22.20
C LEU A 166 -1.29 20.28 23.15
N ALA A 167 -1.06 21.45 23.77
CA ALA A 167 -2.07 22.11 24.58
C ALA A 167 -3.37 22.30 23.76
N PRO A 168 -4.56 22.30 24.39
CA PRO A 168 -5.81 22.49 23.69
C PRO A 168 -5.80 23.82 22.93
N VAL A 169 -6.04 23.77 21.62
CA VAL A 169 -6.31 24.95 20.79
C VAL A 169 -7.64 25.56 21.28
N PRO A 170 -7.70 26.87 21.60
CA PRO A 170 -8.95 27.51 22.00
C PRO A 170 -9.92 27.51 20.80
N GLN A 171 -11.11 26.93 21.02
CA GLN A 171 -12.21 26.95 20.05
C GLN A 171 -12.78 28.38 19.94
N PRO A 172 -13.09 28.90 18.74
CA PRO A 172 -13.75 30.19 18.60
C PRO A 172 -15.22 30.09 19.07
N GLU A 173 -15.62 31.03 19.93
CA GLU A 173 -17.01 31.18 20.40
C GLU A 173 -17.98 31.41 19.22
N PRO A 174 -19.18 30.79 19.22
CA PRO A 174 -20.20 31.10 18.24
C PRO A 174 -20.82 32.49 18.53
N ALA A 175 -20.88 33.32 17.48
CA ALA A 175 -21.48 34.64 17.51
C ALA A 175 -22.94 34.61 17.95
N ALA A 176 -23.30 35.51 18.88
CA ALA A 176 -24.63 35.68 19.44
C ALA A 176 -25.67 36.10 18.37
N THR A 177 -26.81 35.42 18.33
CA THR A 177 -28.04 35.91 17.69
C THR A 177 -28.90 36.66 18.71
N PRO A 178 -29.60 37.76 18.35
CA PRO A 178 -30.34 38.57 19.31
C PRO A 178 -31.65 37.90 19.73
N VAL A 179 -31.94 38.00 21.03
CA VAL A 179 -33.12 37.49 21.74
C VAL A 179 -34.28 38.46 21.56
N THR A 180 -35.46 37.94 21.20
CA THR A 180 -36.74 38.68 21.33
C THR A 180 -37.50 38.10 22.51
N GLU A 181 -37.68 38.89 23.57
CA GLU A 181 -38.48 38.56 24.76
C GLU A 181 -39.98 38.51 24.47
N THR A 182 -40.69 37.59 25.12
CA THR A 182 -42.13 37.72 25.43
C THR A 182 -42.41 36.97 26.75
N PRO A 183 -43.20 37.54 27.68
CA PRO A 183 -43.11 37.21 29.11
C PRO A 183 -43.97 36.01 29.55
N ALA A 184 -43.57 35.45 30.69
CA ALA A 184 -44.09 34.24 31.32
C ALA A 184 -45.54 34.36 31.84
N PRO A 185 -46.30 33.24 31.87
CA PRO A 185 -47.48 33.11 32.72
C PRO A 185 -47.20 32.32 34.01
N VAL A 186 -47.93 32.74 35.04
CA VAL A 186 -47.87 32.41 36.47
C VAL A 186 -48.30 30.99 36.81
N GLU A 187 -47.62 30.40 37.79
CA GLU A 187 -47.82 29.06 38.38
C GLU A 187 -48.97 29.05 39.43
N PRO A 188 -49.85 28.02 39.47
CA PRO A 188 -50.74 27.76 40.60
C PRO A 188 -50.25 26.62 41.51
N PRO A 189 -50.70 26.57 42.79
CA PRO A 189 -49.94 25.99 43.90
C PRO A 189 -50.12 24.48 44.12
N ALA A 190 -49.17 23.94 44.89
CA ALA A 190 -48.94 22.54 45.26
C ALA A 190 -50.10 21.82 45.99
N ALA A 191 -50.13 20.50 45.81
CA ALA A 191 -50.88 19.53 46.61
C ALA A 191 -49.99 18.31 46.94
N PRO A 192 -50.26 17.57 48.04
CA PRO A 192 -49.23 17.00 48.91
C PRO A 192 -48.74 15.60 48.53
N GLU A 193 -47.54 15.30 49.04
CA GLU A 193 -46.80 14.02 48.91
C GLU A 193 -47.59 12.79 49.39
N ALA A 194 -47.45 11.69 48.64
CA ALA A 194 -47.91 10.36 48.99
C ALA A 194 -46.74 9.35 48.90
N PRO A 195 -46.78 8.26 49.70
CA PRO A 195 -45.57 7.66 50.25
C PRO A 195 -44.84 6.67 49.32
N MET A 196 -43.54 6.60 49.58
CA MET A 196 -42.53 5.70 49.03
C MET A 196 -42.92 4.22 49.15
N ALA A 197 -42.83 3.48 48.04
CA ALA A 197 -42.92 2.02 47.98
C ALA A 197 -41.57 1.43 47.48
N PRO A 198 -41.20 0.21 47.90
CA PRO A 198 -39.80 -0.20 47.98
C PRO A 198 -39.20 -0.67 46.64
N ALA A 199 -37.88 -0.51 46.56
CA ALA A 199 -37.03 -0.97 45.48
C ALA A 199 -37.21 -2.48 45.20
N SER A 200 -37.35 -2.83 43.93
CA SER A 200 -37.27 -4.21 43.44
C SER A 200 -35.86 -4.46 42.92
N ASP A 201 -35.18 -5.45 43.48
CA ASP A 201 -33.85 -5.91 43.06
C ASP A 201 -33.81 -6.27 41.56
N PRO A 202 -32.77 -5.88 40.80
CA PRO A 202 -32.55 -6.42 39.47
C PRO A 202 -32.06 -7.86 39.58
N ALA A 203 -32.80 -8.78 38.96
CA ALA A 203 -32.47 -10.19 38.85
C ALA A 203 -31.06 -10.38 38.25
N VAL A 204 -30.21 -11.06 39.01
CA VAL A 204 -28.91 -11.60 38.58
C VAL A 204 -29.17 -12.68 37.53
N ALA A 205 -28.68 -12.47 36.30
CA ALA A 205 -28.65 -13.51 35.27
C ALA A 205 -27.66 -14.62 35.68
N PRO A 206 -27.97 -15.92 35.47
CA PRO A 206 -27.07 -17.01 35.82
C PRO A 206 -25.84 -17.04 34.90
N ALA A 207 -24.67 -17.31 35.50
CA ALA A 207 -23.40 -17.49 34.81
C ALA A 207 -23.46 -18.65 33.77
N PRO A 208 -22.76 -18.53 32.63
CA PRO A 208 -22.66 -19.64 31.68
C PRO A 208 -21.81 -20.79 32.25
N ALA A 209 -22.22 -22.01 31.94
CA ALA A 209 -21.56 -23.25 32.33
C ALA A 209 -20.13 -23.38 31.74
N PRO A 210 -19.20 -24.11 32.39
CA PRO A 210 -17.84 -24.27 31.88
C PRO A 210 -17.79 -25.15 30.62
N GLU A 211 -17.02 -24.71 29.62
CA GLU A 211 -16.73 -25.47 28.40
C GLU A 211 -15.98 -26.79 28.69
N PRO A 212 -16.23 -27.86 27.91
CA PRO A 212 -15.49 -29.11 28.03
C PRO A 212 -14.07 -28.98 27.47
N ALA A 213 -13.11 -29.57 28.19
CA ALA A 213 -11.68 -29.54 27.84
C ALA A 213 -11.38 -30.21 26.47
N PRO A 214 -10.39 -29.69 25.71
CA PRO A 214 -10.00 -30.27 24.43
C PRO A 214 -9.26 -31.61 24.59
N ALA A 215 -9.55 -32.55 23.70
CA ALA A 215 -8.89 -33.85 23.59
C ALA A 215 -7.40 -33.72 23.15
N PRO A 216 -6.53 -34.67 23.53
CA PRO A 216 -5.09 -34.58 23.25
C PRO A 216 -4.76 -34.81 21.77
N ALA A 217 -3.79 -34.04 21.27
CA ALA A 217 -3.26 -34.13 19.91
C ALA A 217 -2.51 -35.46 19.64
N PRO A 218 -2.54 -35.99 18.40
CA PRO A 218 -1.71 -37.13 18.03
C PRO A 218 -0.24 -36.73 17.81
N ALA A 219 0.66 -37.66 18.15
CA ALA A 219 2.12 -37.54 18.12
C ALA A 219 2.72 -37.43 16.69
N PRO A 220 3.95 -36.89 16.53
CA PRO A 220 4.54 -36.63 15.21
C PRO A 220 5.07 -37.91 14.54
N GLU A 221 4.82 -38.03 13.25
CA GLU A 221 5.29 -39.10 12.37
C GLU A 221 6.72 -38.79 11.86
N ALA A 222 7.55 -39.82 11.78
CA ALA A 222 8.99 -39.74 11.52
C ALA A 222 9.34 -39.41 10.05
N PRO A 223 10.58 -38.92 9.76
CA PRO A 223 10.96 -38.48 8.41
C PRO A 223 11.32 -39.66 7.49
N ILE A 224 10.83 -39.62 6.26
CA ILE A 224 11.20 -40.52 5.16
C ILE A 224 12.50 -39.99 4.50
N PRO A 225 13.51 -40.84 4.19
CA PRO A 225 14.75 -40.40 3.56
C PRO A 225 14.62 -40.20 2.04
N ALA A 226 15.38 -39.23 1.52
CA ALA A 226 15.47 -38.89 0.10
C ALA A 226 16.26 -39.94 -0.71
N PRO A 227 15.93 -40.19 -2.00
CA PRO A 227 16.75 -41.01 -2.87
C PRO A 227 17.86 -40.20 -3.57
N GLU A 228 19.09 -40.70 -3.43
CA GLU A 228 20.26 -40.29 -4.21
C GLU A 228 20.10 -40.72 -5.68
N THR A 229 20.55 -39.88 -6.62
CA THR A 229 20.81 -40.31 -8.00
C THR A 229 22.16 -39.78 -8.49
N PRO A 230 22.94 -40.59 -9.23
CA PRO A 230 24.35 -40.33 -9.49
C PRO A 230 24.58 -39.50 -10.77
N ALA A 231 25.70 -38.78 -10.79
CA ALA A 231 26.26 -38.14 -11.98
C ALA A 231 26.65 -39.17 -13.06
N PRO A 232 26.76 -38.74 -14.33
CA PRO A 232 27.99 -39.08 -15.03
C PRO A 232 28.57 -37.99 -15.94
N ALA A 233 29.90 -37.93 -15.85
CA ALA A 233 30.90 -37.94 -16.92
C ALA A 233 30.86 -36.90 -18.06
N VAL A 234 31.94 -36.10 -18.03
CA VAL A 234 32.57 -35.34 -19.11
C VAL A 234 33.04 -36.25 -20.25
N THR A 235 32.80 -35.85 -21.50
CA THR A 235 33.74 -36.03 -22.63
C THR A 235 33.46 -35.02 -23.75
N THR A 236 34.49 -34.23 -24.09
CA THR A 236 34.66 -33.44 -25.31
C THR A 236 34.90 -34.34 -26.53
N PRO A 237 34.71 -33.86 -27.78
CA PRO A 237 35.87 -33.40 -28.55
C PRO A 237 35.58 -32.17 -29.46
N ALA A 238 36.64 -31.67 -30.09
CA ALA A 238 36.76 -30.37 -30.73
C ALA A 238 36.89 -30.40 -32.27
N THR A 239 36.41 -29.31 -32.92
CA THR A 239 36.87 -28.59 -34.17
C THR A 239 36.80 -29.34 -35.53
N PRO A 240 36.77 -28.67 -36.74
CA PRO A 240 37.00 -27.25 -37.06
C PRO A 240 36.14 -26.58 -38.18
N GLU A 241 36.49 -25.31 -38.50
CA GLU A 241 36.58 -24.71 -39.86
C GLU A 241 35.52 -23.65 -40.34
N VAL A 242 35.90 -22.36 -40.22
CA VAL A 242 35.83 -21.23 -41.18
C VAL A 242 34.50 -20.49 -41.52
N ALA A 243 34.60 -19.16 -41.48
CA ALA A 243 33.59 -18.08 -41.54
C ALA A 243 33.14 -17.66 -42.98
N PRO A 244 32.26 -16.63 -43.18
CA PRO A 244 32.59 -15.20 -42.92
C PRO A 244 31.47 -14.29 -42.33
N GLU A 245 31.94 -13.29 -41.56
CA GLU A 245 31.61 -11.83 -41.55
C GLU A 245 30.23 -11.26 -41.12
N SER A 246 30.22 -10.77 -39.85
CA SER A 246 29.88 -9.40 -39.34
C SER A 246 28.47 -8.76 -39.50
N PRO A 247 28.09 -7.78 -38.63
CA PRO A 247 28.40 -7.61 -37.20
C PRO A 247 27.16 -7.26 -36.35
N VAL A 248 27.05 -7.78 -35.12
CA VAL A 248 26.28 -7.12 -34.06
C VAL A 248 27.22 -7.00 -32.86
N GLY A 249 27.67 -5.78 -32.63
CA GLY A 249 28.56 -5.41 -31.53
C GLY A 249 27.95 -5.84 -30.21
N THR A 250 28.67 -6.73 -29.54
CA THR A 250 28.55 -6.99 -28.11
C THR A 250 29.48 -6.00 -27.43
N GLU A 251 28.94 -4.89 -26.93
CA GLU A 251 29.62 -4.14 -25.88
C GLU A 251 29.00 -4.58 -24.55
N SER A 252 29.77 -5.39 -23.83
CA SER A 252 29.59 -5.61 -22.40
C SER A 252 29.76 -4.25 -21.71
N PRO A 253 28.77 -3.75 -20.94
CA PRO A 253 28.91 -2.44 -20.32
C PRO A 253 30.03 -2.48 -19.28
N SER A 254 31.10 -1.75 -19.57
CA SER A 254 32.17 -1.43 -18.67
C SER A 254 31.62 -0.69 -17.43
N ALA A 255 32.29 -0.85 -16.28
CA ALA A 255 31.89 -0.34 -14.97
C ALA A 255 31.66 1.19 -14.87
N GLU A 256 31.88 1.94 -15.96
CA GLU A 256 31.50 3.35 -16.13
C GLU A 256 29.97 3.56 -16.19
N ALA A 257 29.18 2.54 -16.60
CA ALA A 257 27.74 2.66 -16.82
C ALA A 257 26.86 2.61 -15.55
N LEU A 258 27.47 2.55 -14.36
CA LEU A 258 26.78 2.53 -13.07
C LEU A 258 26.83 3.88 -12.33
N ILE A 259 27.15 4.98 -13.00
CA ILE A 259 27.08 6.31 -12.38
C ILE A 259 25.94 7.07 -13.06
N PRO A 260 24.88 7.47 -12.33
CA PRO A 260 23.80 8.24 -12.93
C PRO A 260 24.35 9.55 -13.51
N ALA A 261 24.02 9.92 -14.75
CA ALA A 261 24.52 11.16 -15.36
C ALA A 261 24.01 12.41 -14.61
N ILE A 262 24.79 13.52 -14.48
CA ILE A 262 24.17 14.79 -14.01
C ILE A 262 23.44 15.39 -15.21
N ARG A 263 22.15 15.68 -15.03
CA ARG A 263 21.42 16.63 -15.86
C ARG A 263 21.59 18.02 -15.26
N ASP A 264 21.69 19.04 -16.10
CA ASP A 264 21.62 20.43 -15.66
C ASP A 264 20.25 20.70 -15.03
N TYR A 265 20.21 21.54 -13.99
CA TYR A 265 18.97 21.88 -13.30
C TYR A 265 18.34 23.13 -13.92
N ALA A 266 17.02 23.09 -14.13
CA ALA A 266 16.23 24.27 -14.49
C ALA A 266 15.63 24.87 -13.20
N PRO A 267 16.02 26.10 -12.80
CA PRO A 267 15.56 26.71 -11.54
C PRO A 267 14.04 26.85 -11.42
N GLU A 268 13.32 26.97 -12.54
CA GLU A 268 11.85 27.04 -12.54
C GLU A 268 11.19 25.67 -12.31
N GLU A 269 11.79 24.60 -12.80
CA GLU A 269 11.31 23.23 -12.56
C GLU A 269 11.56 22.80 -11.11
N ALA A 270 12.69 23.24 -10.55
CA ALA A 270 13.06 22.97 -9.16
C ALA A 270 12.00 23.47 -8.16
N LYS A 271 11.36 24.61 -8.41
CA LYS A 271 10.31 25.19 -7.54
C LYS A 271 9.05 24.34 -7.45
N LEU A 272 8.84 23.40 -8.36
CA LEU A 272 7.65 22.55 -8.41
C LEU A 272 7.84 21.23 -7.65
N VAL A 273 9.07 20.92 -7.22
CA VAL A 273 9.37 19.65 -6.55
C VAL A 273 8.95 19.70 -5.10
N SER A 274 8.10 18.75 -4.72
CA SER A 274 7.61 18.54 -3.36
C SER A 274 8.50 17.57 -2.62
N TYR A 275 8.93 17.90 -1.39
CA TYR A 275 9.67 16.94 -0.57
C TYR A 275 8.79 15.73 -0.28
N LYS A 276 7.56 15.98 0.18
CA LYS A 276 6.64 14.92 0.60
C LYS A 276 6.25 13.98 -0.54
N LYS A 277 5.97 14.51 -1.74
CA LYS A 277 5.47 13.71 -2.86
C LYS A 277 6.57 13.10 -3.71
N ASP A 278 7.66 13.84 -3.94
CA ASP A 278 8.64 13.47 -4.97
C ASP A 278 9.95 12.94 -4.35
N VAL A 279 10.39 13.47 -3.20
CA VAL A 279 11.73 13.19 -2.64
C VAL A 279 11.69 12.14 -1.53
N ALA A 280 10.74 12.26 -0.59
CA ALA A 280 10.62 11.37 0.54
C ALA A 280 10.44 9.89 0.13
N PRO A 281 9.64 9.54 -0.91
CA PRO A 281 9.53 8.14 -1.36
C PRO A 281 10.85 7.56 -1.87
N ILE A 282 11.71 8.38 -2.50
CA ILE A 282 13.02 7.95 -2.99
C ILE A 282 13.95 7.64 -1.81
N PHE A 283 13.97 8.49 -0.78
CA PHE A 283 14.75 8.23 0.44
C PHE A 283 14.21 7.03 1.22
N GLU A 284 12.89 6.85 1.28
CA GLU A 284 12.26 5.72 1.94
C GLU A 284 12.62 4.39 1.29
N LEU A 285 12.57 4.33 -0.05
CA LEU A 285 12.87 3.13 -0.82
C LEU A 285 14.35 2.72 -0.75
N HIS A 286 15.27 3.68 -0.83
CA HIS A 286 16.68 3.38 -1.04
C HIS A 286 17.60 3.64 0.16
N CYS A 287 17.16 4.43 1.14
CA CYS A 287 18.06 4.98 2.16
C CYS A 287 17.60 4.65 3.59
N VAL A 288 16.29 4.70 3.87
CA VAL A 288 15.75 4.58 5.23
C VAL A 288 16.09 3.25 5.89
N GLU A 289 16.20 2.13 5.17
CA GLU A 289 16.54 0.84 5.79
C GLU A 289 17.85 0.89 6.61
N CYS A 290 18.82 1.67 6.14
CA CYS A 290 20.15 1.80 6.74
C CYS A 290 20.46 3.20 7.31
N HIS A 291 19.62 4.21 7.09
CA HIS A 291 19.82 5.60 7.53
C HIS A 291 18.57 6.13 8.25
N ASN A 292 18.30 5.59 9.43
CA ASN A 292 17.16 5.92 10.27
C ASN A 292 17.61 6.11 11.73
N PRO A 293 16.75 6.59 12.65
CA PRO A 293 17.17 6.85 14.04
C PRO A 293 17.64 5.59 14.79
N ASP A 294 17.13 4.40 14.46
CA ASP A 294 17.48 3.14 15.12
C ASP A 294 18.76 2.50 14.56
N LYS A 295 19.01 2.71 13.28
CA LYS A 295 20.14 2.19 12.50
C LYS A 295 20.72 3.34 11.68
N SER A 296 21.36 4.28 12.36
CA SER A 296 21.97 5.45 11.72
C SER A 296 23.37 5.11 11.21
N LYS A 297 23.48 4.36 10.10
CA LYS A 297 24.81 4.06 9.55
C LYS A 297 25.49 5.36 9.11
N GLY A 298 26.71 5.57 9.59
CA GLY A 298 27.43 6.82 9.36
C GLY A 298 26.90 8.01 10.17
N ASP A 299 26.08 7.77 11.21
CA ASP A 299 25.41 8.80 12.02
C ASP A 299 24.60 9.77 11.15
N PHE A 300 23.93 9.24 10.12
CA PHE A 300 23.09 9.98 9.19
C PHE A 300 21.67 9.43 9.17
N ASP A 301 20.69 10.33 9.23
CA ASP A 301 19.27 10.04 9.28
C ASP A 301 18.56 10.81 8.16
N VAL A 302 17.92 10.07 7.25
CA VAL A 302 17.21 10.62 6.09
C VAL A 302 15.70 10.72 6.29
N THR A 303 15.18 10.36 7.46
CA THR A 303 13.74 10.26 7.71
C THR A 303 13.03 11.62 7.73
N THR A 304 13.76 12.70 8.03
CA THR A 304 13.21 14.06 8.02
C THR A 304 14.13 15.04 7.31
N VAL A 305 13.57 16.13 6.79
CA VAL A 305 14.39 17.22 6.23
C VAL A 305 15.30 17.82 7.29
N SER A 306 14.82 17.99 8.52
CA SER A 306 15.64 18.58 9.59
C SER A 306 16.88 17.73 9.89
N THR A 307 16.78 16.39 9.88
CA THR A 307 17.93 15.50 10.05
C THR A 307 18.86 15.48 8.83
N LEU A 308 18.32 15.62 7.61
CA LEU A 308 19.12 15.74 6.38
C LEU A 308 20.03 16.99 6.38
N LEU A 309 19.57 18.07 7.02
CA LEU A 309 20.32 19.33 7.13
C LEU A 309 21.37 19.31 8.26
N LEU A 310 21.31 18.33 9.16
CA LEU A 310 22.30 18.21 10.23
C LEU A 310 23.63 17.65 9.72
N PRO A 311 24.75 18.07 10.31
CA PRO A 311 26.05 17.51 10.00
C PRO A 311 26.16 16.07 10.53
N GLY A 312 26.45 15.12 9.64
CA GLY A 312 26.95 13.81 10.05
C GLY A 312 28.36 13.94 10.61
N LYS A 313 28.77 13.06 11.55
CA LYS A 313 30.08 13.19 12.25
C LYS A 313 31.31 13.15 11.32
N LYS A 314 31.17 12.69 10.07
CA LYS A 314 32.29 12.46 9.14
C LYS A 314 32.24 13.24 7.82
N ALA A 315 31.13 13.92 7.49
CA ALA A 315 30.91 14.44 6.13
C ALA A 315 30.30 15.85 6.03
N GLY A 316 30.08 16.55 7.14
CA GLY A 316 29.32 17.81 7.12
C GLY A 316 27.82 17.56 6.91
N PRO A 317 27.02 18.60 6.60
CA PRO A 317 25.58 18.45 6.33
C PRO A 317 25.30 17.41 5.24
N GLY A 318 24.27 16.59 5.43
CA GLY A 318 23.79 15.66 4.40
C GLY A 318 23.34 16.39 3.14
N VAL A 319 22.58 17.46 3.36
CA VAL A 319 22.02 18.35 2.35
C VAL A 319 22.44 19.78 2.63
N VAL A 320 22.86 20.49 1.59
CA VAL A 320 23.15 21.93 1.61
C VAL A 320 22.10 22.63 0.75
N PRO A 321 21.13 23.33 1.36
CA PRO A 321 20.08 24.05 0.63
C PRO A 321 20.64 24.97 -0.47
N GLY A 322 20.07 24.87 -1.67
CA GLY A 322 20.48 25.62 -2.86
C GLY A 322 21.74 25.10 -3.55
N LYS A 323 22.43 24.11 -2.98
CA LYS A 323 23.73 23.61 -3.48
C LYS A 323 23.69 22.06 -3.62
N PRO A 324 22.99 21.54 -4.64
CA PRO A 324 22.85 20.09 -4.85
C PRO A 324 24.19 19.39 -5.00
N ASP A 325 25.14 19.98 -5.73
CA ASP A 325 26.42 19.34 -6.02
C ASP A 325 27.46 19.49 -4.89
N GLU A 326 27.19 20.34 -3.90
CA GLU A 326 27.97 20.43 -2.65
C GLU A 326 27.34 19.57 -1.52
N SER A 327 26.20 18.93 -1.78
CA SER A 327 25.49 18.11 -0.79
C SER A 327 26.08 16.71 -0.72
N SER A 328 26.49 16.29 0.48
CA SER A 328 27.18 15.02 0.66
C SER A 328 26.34 13.81 0.24
N VAL A 329 25.01 13.87 0.39
CA VAL A 329 24.09 12.83 -0.08
C VAL A 329 24.22 12.59 -1.59
N VAL A 330 24.35 13.65 -2.39
CA VAL A 330 24.49 13.57 -3.85
C VAL A 330 25.86 12.99 -4.22
N GLU A 331 26.92 13.40 -3.51
CA GLU A 331 28.28 12.88 -3.73
C GLU A 331 28.39 11.38 -3.45
N TYR A 332 27.72 10.88 -2.39
CA TYR A 332 27.70 9.45 -2.08
C TYR A 332 26.86 8.65 -3.09
N ILE A 333 25.71 9.16 -3.52
CA ILE A 333 24.86 8.48 -4.52
C ILE A 333 25.61 8.34 -5.85
N ARG A 334 26.33 9.38 -6.26
CA ARG A 334 27.11 9.39 -7.51
C ARG A 334 28.44 8.65 -7.43
N GLY A 335 28.82 8.16 -6.25
CA GLY A 335 30.10 7.49 -6.04
C GLY A 335 31.31 8.43 -6.06
N ALA A 336 31.10 9.75 -6.01
CA ALA A 336 32.17 10.74 -5.80
C ALA A 336 32.77 10.62 -4.39
N LYS A 337 31.96 10.18 -3.41
CA LYS A 337 32.41 9.73 -2.09
C LYS A 337 32.19 8.23 -1.91
N ARG A 338 32.99 7.61 -1.04
CA ARG A 338 32.98 6.16 -0.79
C ARG A 338 32.61 5.84 0.66
N PRO A 339 31.84 4.76 0.91
CA PRO A 339 31.27 3.85 -0.09
C PRO A 339 30.16 4.53 -0.90
N GLN A 340 30.01 4.17 -2.18
CA GLN A 340 28.90 4.64 -3.01
C GLN A 340 27.58 4.13 -2.41
N MET A 341 26.54 4.96 -2.44
CA MET A 341 25.20 4.63 -1.97
C MET A 341 24.22 4.44 -3.13
N PRO A 342 23.23 3.53 -3.02
CA PRO A 342 23.04 2.56 -1.93
C PRO A 342 24.14 1.48 -1.89
N LYS A 343 24.57 1.10 -0.69
CA LYS A 343 25.80 0.30 -0.52
C LYS A 343 25.57 -1.17 -0.91
N GLY A 344 26.26 -1.61 -1.95
CA GLY A 344 26.20 -3.01 -2.40
C GLY A 344 24.97 -3.32 -3.27
N GLU A 345 24.26 -2.28 -3.69
CA GLU A 345 23.11 -2.36 -4.59
C GLU A 345 23.40 -1.56 -5.86
N ALA A 346 22.49 -1.66 -6.83
CA ALA A 346 22.53 -0.80 -8.00
C ALA A 346 22.31 0.66 -7.58
N PRO A 347 22.98 1.63 -8.23
CA PRO A 347 22.69 3.04 -8.04
C PRO A 347 21.22 3.34 -8.38
N ILE A 348 20.64 4.32 -7.70
CA ILE A 348 19.32 4.84 -8.06
C ILE A 348 19.32 5.40 -9.48
N SER A 349 18.14 5.52 -10.09
CA SER A 349 18.03 6.05 -11.45
C SER A 349 18.51 7.50 -11.56
N GLU A 350 18.89 7.90 -12.76
CA GLU A 350 19.24 9.28 -13.08
C GLU A 350 18.10 10.25 -12.76
N GLN A 351 16.86 9.83 -13.02
CA GLN A 351 15.64 10.59 -12.76
C GLN A 351 15.42 10.81 -11.27
N GLU A 352 15.55 9.78 -10.44
CA GLU A 352 15.40 9.89 -8.98
C GLU A 352 16.48 10.81 -8.39
N LEU A 353 17.73 10.65 -8.83
CA LEU A 353 18.80 11.56 -8.42
C LEU A 353 18.55 12.99 -8.89
N HIS A 354 17.99 13.17 -10.08
CA HIS A 354 17.64 14.48 -10.61
C HIS A 354 16.55 15.15 -9.77
N ILE A 355 15.52 14.43 -9.34
CA ILE A 355 14.46 14.91 -8.45
C ILE A 355 15.07 15.38 -7.11
N ILE A 356 15.94 14.57 -6.51
CA ILE A 356 16.65 14.96 -5.27
C ILE A 356 17.45 16.25 -5.49
N ARG A 357 18.22 16.34 -6.59
CA ARG A 357 19.01 17.54 -6.90
C ARG A 357 18.15 18.78 -7.13
N MET A 358 17.00 18.64 -7.79
CA MET A 358 16.05 19.74 -7.99
C MET A 358 15.49 20.25 -6.67
N TRP A 359 15.06 19.36 -5.78
CA TRP A 359 14.59 19.75 -4.45
C TRP A 359 15.67 20.46 -3.62
N ILE A 360 16.91 19.97 -3.65
CA ILE A 360 18.02 20.64 -2.96
C ILE A 360 18.24 22.03 -3.57
N ALA A 361 18.24 22.15 -4.91
CA ALA A 361 18.38 23.44 -5.60
C ALA A 361 17.26 24.42 -5.24
N ALA A 362 16.03 23.93 -4.99
CA ALA A 362 14.90 24.72 -4.53
C ALA A 362 14.95 25.15 -3.06
N GLY A 363 16.04 24.82 -2.35
CA GLY A 363 16.25 25.20 -0.95
C GLY A 363 15.91 24.09 0.05
N ALA A 364 15.71 22.85 -0.42
CA ALA A 364 15.46 21.69 0.43
C ALA A 364 14.30 21.91 1.44
N VAL A 365 13.21 22.51 0.96
CA VAL A 365 12.05 22.88 1.79
C VAL A 365 11.26 21.62 2.16
N ASP A 366 10.85 21.53 3.43
CA ASP A 366 9.90 20.52 3.89
C ASP A 366 8.47 21.06 3.72
N ASP A 367 7.75 20.55 2.73
CA ASP A 367 6.35 20.85 2.49
C ASP A 367 5.39 19.84 3.15
N SER A 368 5.92 18.96 4.01
CA SER A 368 5.13 18.02 4.82
C SER A 368 4.44 18.72 5.99
N ALA A 369 5.01 19.83 6.46
CA ALA A 369 4.38 20.75 7.39
C ALA A 369 3.57 21.78 6.60
N GLN A 370 2.28 21.93 6.92
CA GLN A 370 1.39 22.92 6.27
C GLN A 370 2.06 24.30 6.20
N PRO A 371 2.06 25.00 5.04
CA PRO A 371 2.70 26.30 4.93
C PRO A 371 1.97 27.31 5.81
N THR A 372 2.60 27.75 6.91
CA THR A 372 2.24 29.04 7.48
C THR A 372 2.88 30.07 6.58
N LEU A 373 2.12 30.60 5.63
CA LEU A 373 2.56 31.69 4.78
C LEU A 373 3.13 32.81 5.66
N PRO A 374 4.30 33.39 5.35
CA PRO A 374 4.80 34.54 6.08
C PRO A 374 3.80 35.68 5.83
N ALA A 375 3.18 36.15 6.90
CA ALA A 375 2.36 37.34 6.87
C ALA A 375 3.21 38.47 6.29
N THR A 376 2.77 39.00 5.15
CA THR A 376 3.31 40.20 4.54
C THR A 376 3.42 41.26 5.60
N GLU A 377 4.65 41.64 5.90
CA GLU A 377 5.02 42.69 6.83
C GLU A 377 4.35 43.99 6.35
N THR A 378 3.26 44.38 7.03
CA THR A 378 2.61 45.67 6.82
C THR A 378 3.61 46.78 7.12
N ALA A 379 3.82 47.62 6.11
CA ALA A 379 4.61 48.83 6.15
C ALA A 379 4.42 49.63 7.45
N GLU A 380 5.52 49.71 8.18
CA GLU A 380 6.08 50.86 8.88
C GLU A 380 5.19 52.12 8.94
N ALA A 381 4.73 52.42 10.14
CA ALA A 381 4.10 53.68 10.50
C ALA A 381 5.12 54.83 10.46
N ALA A 382 4.81 55.87 9.69
CA ALA A 382 5.53 57.14 9.73
C ALA A 382 5.30 57.88 11.08
N PRO A 383 6.31 58.56 11.65
CA PRO A 383 6.20 59.22 12.94
C PRO A 383 5.51 60.59 12.86
N ALA A 384 4.88 60.94 13.98
CA ALA A 384 4.21 62.20 14.25
C ALA A 384 5.11 63.44 14.07
N VAL A 385 4.54 64.50 13.48
CA VAL A 385 5.08 65.86 13.52
C VAL A 385 4.33 66.64 14.61
N PRO A 386 5.01 67.31 15.57
CA PRO A 386 4.34 68.10 16.59
C PRO A 386 4.12 69.56 16.18
N ALA A 387 2.99 70.09 16.63
CA ALA A 387 2.64 71.47 17.02
C ALA A 387 2.96 72.66 16.09
N GLN A 388 1.90 73.37 15.69
CA GLN A 388 1.61 74.73 16.20
C GLN A 388 0.15 75.11 16.01
#